data_AF-A0A238ZQB8-F1
#
_entry.id   AF-A0A238ZQB8-F1
#
_cell.length_a   1.000
_cell.length_b   1.000
_cell.length_c   1.000
_cell.angle_alpha   90.00
_cell.angle_beta   90.00
_cell.angle_gamma   90.00
#
_symmetry.space_group_name_H-M   'P 1'
#
loop_
_entity.id
_entity.type
_entity.pdbx_description
1 polymer ?
#
loop_
_entity_poly.entity_id
_entity_poly.type
_entity_poly.pdbx_seq_one_letter_code
_entity_poly.pdbx_strand_id
1 'polypeptide(L)'
;MSLDELNKEIQKDYNKYLSSLNTKEREKHLKESKELEDSFKSFWSEEYPQLSFEEKVRYWEESTYRGMRTQGEAFADEYSGFSKKWYDSAKENEPDFDRIFKEAIDRFTAGFEFDWKEYEKRIQE
;
A
#
# COMPACT_ATOMS: atom_id res chain seq x y z
N MET A 1 -14.97 14.10 11.97
CA MET A 1 -13.65 14.63 11.58
C MET A 1 -13.47 14.32 10.12
N SER A 2 -13.18 15.33 9.31
CA SER A 2 -12.90 15.19 7.87
C SER A 2 -11.48 14.66 7.63
N LEU A 3 -11.21 14.12 6.43
CA LEU A 3 -9.87 13.69 6.02
C LEU A 3 -8.85 14.83 6.12
N ASP A 4 -9.25 16.07 5.80
CA ASP A 4 -8.39 17.24 5.90
C ASP A 4 -8.03 17.60 7.34
N GLU A 5 -8.97 17.45 8.27
CA GLU A 5 -8.73 17.64 9.71
C GLU A 5 -7.81 16.55 10.26
N LEU A 6 -8.03 15.29 9.87
CA LEU A 6 -7.19 14.16 10.26
C LEU A 6 -5.75 14.32 9.74
N ASN A 7 -5.58 14.71 8.48
CA ASN A 7 -4.26 14.95 7.89
C ASN A 7 -3.51 16.07 8.61
N LYS A 8 -4.19 17.14 9.00
CA LYS A 8 -3.60 18.23 9.79
C LYS A 8 -3.18 17.75 11.18
N GLU A 9 -3.97 16.89 11.82
CA GLU A 9 -3.64 16.33 13.13
C GLU A 9 -2.43 15.40 13.06
N ILE A 10 -2.38 14.50 12.07
CA ILE A 10 -1.22 13.63 11.81
C ILE A 10 0.04 14.47 11.58
N GLN A 11 -0.04 15.51 10.75
CA GLN A 11 1.12 16.37 10.47
C GLN A 11 1.61 17.09 11.74
N LYS A 12 0.67 17.55 12.57
CA LYS A 12 0.98 18.20 13.84
C LYS A 12 1.69 17.24 14.80
N ASP A 13 1.19 16.01 14.92
CA ASP A 13 1.79 14.99 15.78
C ASP A 13 3.16 14.56 15.29
N TYR A 14 3.35 14.42 13.98
CA TYR A 14 4.65 14.13 13.39
C TYR A 14 5.67 15.25 13.66
N ASN A 15 5.27 16.51 13.47
CA ASN A 15 6.13 17.66 13.79
C ASN A 15 6.50 17.70 15.28
N LYS A 16 5.55 17.36 16.16
CA LYS A 16 5.79 17.26 17.61
C LYS A 16 6.80 16.14 17.91
N TYR A 17 6.64 14.97 17.31
CA TYR A 17 7.60 13.87 17.41
C TYR A 17 9.01 14.31 16.97
N LEU A 18 9.16 14.89 15.78
CA LEU A 18 10.44 15.38 15.29
C LEU A 18 11.06 16.43 16.22
N SER A 19 10.23 17.30 16.80
CA SER A 19 10.68 18.32 17.76
C SER A 19 11.22 17.73 19.07
N SER A 20 10.76 16.53 19.44
CA SER A 20 11.19 15.82 20.65
C SER A 20 12.52 15.08 20.50
N LEU A 21 12.96 14.82 19.26
CA LEU A 21 14.23 14.19 18.94
C LEU A 21 15.40 15.16 19.08
N ASN A 22 16.57 14.65 19.47
CA ASN A 22 17.81 15.43 19.37
C ASN A 22 18.25 15.61 17.90
N THR A 23 19.22 16.50 17.65
CA THR A 23 19.66 16.83 16.29
C THR A 23 20.09 15.61 15.47
N LYS A 24 20.90 14.72 16.05
CA LYS A 24 21.41 13.53 15.33
C LYS A 24 20.30 12.53 15.03
N GLU A 25 19.39 12.31 15.99
CA GLU A 25 18.24 11.42 15.82
C GLU A 25 17.28 11.95 14.75
N ARG A 26 17.03 13.26 14.75
CA ARG A 26 16.19 13.91 13.74
C ARG A 26 16.80 13.81 12.36
N GLU A 27 18.08 14.15 12.21
CA GLU A 27 18.78 14.04 10.92
C GLU A 27 18.77 12.61 10.39
N LYS A 28 19.02 11.62 11.26
CA LYS A 28 18.95 10.20 10.91
C LYS A 28 17.54 9.82 10.44
N HIS A 29 16.50 10.15 11.21
CA HIS A 29 15.11 9.82 10.87
C HIS A 29 14.66 10.44 9.55
N LEU A 30 14.99 11.73 9.32
CA LEU A 30 14.66 12.41 8.06
C LEU A 30 15.40 11.78 6.87
N LYS A 31 16.66 11.38 7.07
CA LYS A 31 17.43 10.68 6.04
C LYS A 31 16.80 9.32 5.71
N GLU A 32 16.48 8.51 6.72
CA GLU A 32 15.84 7.19 6.53
C GLU A 32 14.48 7.31 5.85
N SER A 33 13.67 8.30 6.24
CA SER A 33 12.38 8.58 5.60
C SER A 33 12.54 8.95 4.12
N LYS A 34 13.55 9.78 3.80
CA LYS A 34 13.84 10.16 2.43
C LYS A 34 14.36 8.98 1.60
N GLU A 35 15.26 8.18 2.15
CA GLU A 35 15.78 6.98 1.49
C GLU A 35 14.68 5.96 1.19
N LEU A 36 13.70 5.82 2.09
CA LEU A 36 12.52 4.99 1.86
C LEU A 36 11.63 5.55 0.73
N GLU A 37 11.38 6.86 0.73
CA GLU A 37 10.60 7.53 -0.32
C GLU A 37 11.28 7.40 -1.69
N ASP A 38 12.59 7.64 -1.74
CA ASP A 38 13.39 7.52 -2.96
C ASP A 38 13.41 6.06 -3.45
N SER A 39 13.59 5.09 -2.55
CA SER A 39 13.52 3.66 -2.89
C SER A 39 12.15 3.25 -3.44
N PHE A 40 11.06 3.74 -2.85
CA PHE A 40 9.71 3.45 -3.34
C PHE A 40 9.49 4.04 -4.73
N LYS A 41 9.94 5.27 -4.97
CA LYS A 41 9.87 5.89 -6.30
C LYS A 41 10.67 5.10 -7.33
N SER A 42 11.93 4.77 -7.03
CA SER A 42 12.79 4.00 -7.92
C SER A 42 12.20 2.62 -8.25
N PHE A 43 11.61 1.94 -7.27
CA PHE A 43 10.93 0.67 -7.51
C PHE A 43 9.85 0.82 -8.58
N TRP A 44 8.93 1.78 -8.44
CA TRP A 44 7.83 1.95 -9.40
C TRP A 44 8.28 2.49 -10.76
N SER A 45 9.28 3.37 -10.81
CA SER A 45 9.71 3.99 -12.06
C SER A 45 10.73 3.18 -12.84
N GLU A 46 11.53 2.33 -12.18
CA GLU A 46 12.67 1.66 -12.80
C GLU A 46 12.59 0.14 -12.71
N GLU A 47 12.30 -0.42 -11.52
CA GLU A 47 12.34 -1.87 -11.29
C GLU A 47 11.05 -2.56 -11.74
N TYR A 48 9.90 -2.09 -11.28
CA TYR A 48 8.58 -2.67 -11.57
C TYR A 48 8.27 -2.78 -13.08
N PRO A 49 8.59 -1.77 -13.92
CA PRO A 49 8.35 -1.87 -15.37
C PRO A 49 9.19 -2.95 -16.06
N GLN A 50 10.30 -3.37 -15.46
CA GLN A 50 11.17 -4.42 -16.01
C GLN A 50 10.72 -5.83 -15.62
N LEU A 51 9.81 -5.96 -14.65
CA LEU A 51 9.26 -7.23 -14.23
C LEU A 51 8.44 -7.87 -15.37
N SER A 52 8.64 -9.18 -15.54
CA SER A 52 7.77 -9.99 -16.38
C SER A 52 6.34 -10.03 -15.83
N PHE A 53 5.38 -10.42 -16.67
CA PHE A 53 3.99 -10.61 -16.24
C PHE A 53 3.89 -11.51 -14.99
N GLU A 54 4.63 -12.61 -14.99
CA GLU A 54 4.68 -13.57 -13.88
C GLU A 54 5.19 -12.94 -12.58
N GLU A 55 6.25 -12.13 -12.66
CA GLU A 55 6.81 -11.43 -11.49
C GLU A 55 5.86 -10.36 -10.97
N LYS A 56 5.14 -9.66 -11.84
CA LYS A 56 4.12 -8.69 -11.45
C LYS A 56 2.95 -9.36 -10.74
N VAL A 57 2.48 -10.49 -11.27
CA VAL A 57 1.43 -11.30 -10.62
C VAL A 57 1.89 -11.71 -9.22
N ARG A 58 3.11 -12.25 -9.09
CA ARG A 58 3.68 -12.63 -7.80
C ARG A 58 3.83 -11.44 -6.83
N TYR A 59 4.25 -10.28 -7.31
CA TYR A 59 4.33 -9.07 -6.51
C TYR A 59 2.97 -8.72 -5.89
N TRP A 60 1.92 -8.69 -6.73
CA TRP A 60 0.57 -8.34 -6.26
C TRP A 60 -0.02 -9.42 -5.35
N GLU A 61 0.27 -10.70 -5.60
CA GLU A 61 -0.10 -11.81 -4.72
C GLU A 61 0.50 -11.62 -3.33
N GLU A 62 1.82 -11.46 -3.24
CA GLU A 62 2.52 -11.31 -1.96
C GLU A 62 2.12 -10.02 -1.23
N SER A 63 1.97 -8.91 -1.97
CA SER A 63 1.58 -7.61 -1.40
C SER A 63 0.17 -7.64 -0.84
N THR A 64 -0.77 -8.24 -1.57
CA THR A 64 -2.18 -8.33 -1.16
C THR A 64 -2.36 -9.24 0.03
N TYR A 65 -1.73 -10.43 0.01
CA TYR A 65 -1.81 -11.36 1.13
C TYR A 65 -1.27 -10.73 2.43
N ARG A 66 -0.09 -10.09 2.37
CA ARG A 66 0.48 -9.39 3.52
C ARG A 66 -0.43 -8.26 3.99
N GLY A 67 -0.95 -7.46 3.06
CA GLY A 67 -1.89 -6.39 3.33
C GLY A 67 -3.11 -6.89 4.10
N MET A 68 -3.86 -7.83 3.51
CA MET A 68 -5.08 -8.37 4.11
C MET A 68 -4.82 -8.97 5.50
N ARG A 69 -3.73 -9.73 5.67
CA ARG A 69 -3.35 -10.28 6.97
C ARG A 69 -3.08 -9.17 8.00
N THR A 70 -2.25 -8.18 7.67
CA THR A 70 -1.91 -7.09 8.59
C THR A 70 -3.14 -6.26 8.96
N GLN A 71 -4.02 -6.01 7.99
CA GLN A 71 -5.27 -5.27 8.24
C GLN A 71 -6.26 -6.08 9.09
N GLY A 72 -6.38 -7.39 8.86
CA GLY A 72 -7.14 -8.29 9.72
C GLY A 72 -6.61 -8.32 11.16
N GLU A 73 -5.29 -8.33 11.34
CA GLU A 73 -4.65 -8.29 12.67
C GLU A 73 -4.83 -6.93 13.38
N ALA A 74 -4.75 -5.82 12.64
CA ALA A 74 -4.77 -4.48 13.22
C ALA A 74 -6.19 -3.91 13.41
N PHE A 75 -7.12 -4.21 12.49
CA PHE A 75 -8.44 -3.59 12.41
C PHE A 75 -9.60 -4.58 12.45
N ALA A 76 -9.32 -5.89 12.50
CA ALA A 76 -10.33 -6.95 12.34
C ALA A 76 -11.13 -6.84 11.03
N ASP A 77 -10.55 -6.20 10.01
CA ASP A 77 -11.11 -6.04 8.67
C ASP A 77 -9.98 -6.23 7.64
N GLU A 78 -9.93 -7.42 7.04
CA GLU A 78 -8.94 -7.81 6.04
C GLU A 78 -9.03 -6.99 4.75
N TYR A 79 -10.19 -6.37 4.48
CA TYR A 79 -10.44 -5.58 3.27
C TYR A 79 -10.23 -4.08 3.49
N SER A 80 -9.92 -3.65 4.72
CA SER A 80 -9.74 -2.22 5.04
C SER A 80 -8.56 -1.56 4.32
N GLY A 81 -7.63 -2.34 3.76
CA GLY A 81 -6.57 -1.84 2.89
C GLY A 81 -7.03 -1.44 1.48
N PHE A 82 -8.17 -1.97 1.03
CA PHE A 82 -8.75 -1.62 -0.26
C PHE A 82 -9.58 -0.34 -0.14
N SER A 83 -9.36 0.57 -1.08
CA SER A 83 -10.08 1.84 -1.22
C SER A 83 -9.99 2.31 -2.66
N LYS A 84 -10.84 3.26 -3.06
CA LYS A 84 -10.72 3.88 -4.38
C LYS A 84 -9.32 4.46 -4.63
N LYS A 85 -8.74 5.13 -3.64
CA LYS A 85 -7.40 5.74 -3.77
C LYS A 85 -6.31 4.69 -4.02
N TRP A 86 -6.36 3.57 -3.32
CA TRP A 86 -5.42 2.47 -3.53
C TRP A 86 -5.56 1.90 -4.94
N TYR A 87 -6.80 1.69 -5.40
CA TYR A 87 -7.08 1.15 -6.72
C TYR A 87 -6.62 2.09 -7.83
N ASP A 88 -6.93 3.39 -7.72
CA ASP A 88 -6.46 4.42 -8.66
C ASP A 88 -4.93 4.42 -8.73
N SER A 89 -4.24 4.38 -7.59
CA SER A 89 -2.77 4.29 -7.54
C SER A 89 -2.23 3.00 -8.16
N ALA A 90 -2.91 1.87 -8.00
CA ALA A 90 -2.51 0.61 -8.61
C ALA A 90 -2.63 0.68 -10.14
N LYS A 91 -3.72 1.25 -10.66
CA LYS A 91 -3.97 1.45 -12.09
C LYS A 91 -3.04 2.47 -12.73
N GLU A 92 -2.62 3.49 -11.99
CA GLU A 92 -1.61 4.47 -12.43
C GLU A 92 -0.24 3.82 -12.65
N ASN A 93 0.15 2.88 -11.80
CA ASN A 93 1.44 2.18 -11.90
C ASN A 93 1.38 0.95 -12.82
N GLU A 94 0.23 0.31 -12.96
CA GLU A 94 0.02 -0.86 -13.81
C GLU A 94 -1.31 -0.78 -14.58
N PRO A 95 -1.30 -0.37 -15.86
CA PRO A 95 -2.52 -0.26 -16.66
C PRO A 95 -3.31 -1.57 -16.79
N ASP A 96 -2.63 -2.73 -16.85
CA ASP A 96 -3.25 -4.07 -16.93
C ASP A 96 -3.51 -4.68 -15.54
N PHE A 97 -3.60 -3.81 -14.51
CA PHE A 97 -3.70 -4.23 -13.11
C PHE A 97 -4.86 -5.20 -12.87
N ASP A 98 -6.06 -4.96 -13.43
CA ASP A 98 -7.23 -5.81 -13.16
C ASP A 98 -6.98 -7.27 -13.58
N ARG A 99 -6.28 -7.48 -14.70
CA ARG A 99 -5.93 -8.81 -15.18
C ARG A 99 -4.86 -9.45 -14.30
N ILE A 100 -3.80 -8.70 -13.98
CA ILE A 100 -2.70 -9.18 -13.13
C ILE A 100 -3.20 -9.51 -11.73
N PHE A 101 -4.04 -8.65 -11.16
CA PHE A 101 -4.60 -8.80 -9.83
C PHE A 101 -5.54 -10.01 -9.76
N LYS A 102 -6.38 -10.21 -10.78
CA LYS A 102 -7.21 -11.42 -10.87
C LYS A 102 -6.36 -12.69 -10.86
N GLU A 103 -5.33 -12.76 -11.69
CA GLU A 103 -4.39 -13.90 -11.71
C GLU A 103 -3.69 -14.09 -10.35
N ALA A 104 -3.31 -13.00 -9.69
CA ALA A 104 -2.67 -13.03 -8.37
C ALA A 104 -3.60 -13.61 -7.29
N ILE A 105 -4.87 -13.19 -7.28
CA ILE A 105 -5.87 -13.73 -6.36
C ILE A 105 -6.18 -15.20 -6.67
N ASP A 106 -6.30 -15.57 -7.95
CA ASP A 106 -6.57 -16.95 -8.34
C ASP A 106 -5.46 -17.91 -7.84
N ARG A 107 -4.19 -17.48 -7.83
CA ARG A 107 -3.06 -18.25 -7.25
C ARG A 107 -3.12 -18.36 -5.73
N PHE A 108 -3.53 -17.29 -5.09
CA PHE A 108 -3.69 -17.21 -3.65
C PHE A 108 -4.80 -18.14 -3.12
N THR A 109 -5.86 -18.38 -3.91
CA THR A 109 -7.07 -19.09 -3.48
C THR A 109 -6.93 -20.60 -3.23
N ALA A 110 -5.72 -21.18 -3.23
CA ALA A 110 -5.50 -22.57 -2.83
C ALA A 110 -5.86 -22.87 -1.35
N GLY A 111 -6.25 -21.86 -0.55
CA GLY A 111 -6.77 -22.03 0.82
C GLY A 111 -7.52 -20.84 1.40
N PHE A 112 -7.86 -19.82 0.62
CA PHE A 112 -8.58 -18.61 1.04
C PHE A 112 -9.61 -18.21 -0.02
N GLU A 113 -10.84 -17.91 0.40
CA GLU A 113 -11.88 -17.43 -0.52
C GLU A 113 -11.85 -15.89 -0.53
N PHE A 114 -11.42 -15.32 -1.65
CA PHE A 114 -11.42 -13.87 -1.82
C PHE A 114 -12.85 -13.38 -2.16
N ASP A 115 -13.37 -12.48 -1.34
CA ASP A 115 -14.67 -11.85 -1.53
C ASP A 115 -14.54 -10.70 -2.54
N TRP A 116 -14.72 -11.06 -3.81
CA TRP A 116 -14.72 -10.10 -4.91
C TRP A 116 -15.78 -9.01 -4.76
N LYS A 117 -16.92 -9.29 -4.11
CA LYS A 117 -17.99 -8.29 -3.96
C LYS A 117 -17.61 -7.24 -2.93
N GLU A 118 -17.03 -7.65 -1.80
CA GLU A 118 -16.54 -6.70 -0.81
C GLU A 118 -15.38 -5.89 -1.38
N TYR A 119 -14.45 -6.51 -2.11
CA TYR A 119 -13.40 -5.80 -2.85
C TYR A 119 -13.96 -4.75 -3.81
N GLU A 120 -14.87 -5.14 -4.71
CA GLU A 120 -15.47 -4.25 -5.72
C GLU A 120 -16.19 -3.05 -5.08
N LYS A 121 -16.85 -3.28 -3.94
CA LYS A 121 -17.47 -2.22 -3.16
C LYS A 121 -16.43 -1.23 -2.62
N ARG A 122 -15.36 -1.72 -1.97
CA ARG A 122 -14.32 -0.88 -1.34
C ARG A 122 -13.57 -0.01 -2.33
N ILE A 123 -13.32 -0.49 -3.56
CA ILE A 123 -12.62 0.29 -4.58
C ILE A 123 -13.48 1.37 -5.24
N GLN A 124 -14.78 1.43 -4.93
CA GLN A 124 -15.70 2.46 -5.42
C GLN A 124 -16.00 3.56 -4.37
N GLU A 125 -15.72 3.29 -3.10
CA GLU A 125 -15.88 4.22 -1.95
C GLU A 125 -14.70 5.19 -1.83
#